data_AF-A0A920PY68-F1
#
_entry.id   AF-A0A920PY68-F1
#
_cell.length_a   1.000
_cell.length_b   1.000
_cell.length_c   1.000
_cell.angle_alpha   90.00
_cell.angle_beta   90.00
_cell.angle_gamma   90.00
#
_symmetry.space_group_name_H-M   'P 1'
#
loop_
_entity.id
_entity.type
_entity.pdbx_description
1 polymer ?
#
loop_
_entity_poly.entity_id
_entity_poly.type
_entity_poly.pdbx_seq_one_letter_code
_entity_poly.pdbx_strand_id
1 'polypeptide(L)'
;MAFSLDTMEQTLERLLLEREIEQFLYNEAELLDERRFSEWIDLIADDMHYHMPIRRNVKFGEHHRENSDSDSEISWFDEGKETLAGRVRQINTGIHWCEEPFSRVRHLVSNIQVDSVDGDEVRVRSRFYRIHQQARR
;
A
#
# COMPACT_ATOMS: atom_id res chain seq x y z
N MET A 1 -18.69 -34.23 12.06
CA MET A 1 -17.46 -33.72 11.43
C MET A 1 -16.52 -33.30 12.55
N ALA A 2 -15.56 -34.16 12.91
CA ALA A 2 -14.53 -33.81 13.88
C ALA A 2 -13.39 -33.15 13.11
N PHE A 3 -13.21 -31.85 13.28
CA PHE A 3 -11.98 -31.18 12.85
C PHE A 3 -10.84 -31.73 13.72
N SER A 4 -9.76 -32.17 13.08
CA SER A 4 -8.57 -32.60 13.81
C SER A 4 -7.96 -31.41 14.56
N LEU A 5 -7.35 -31.64 15.73
CA LEU A 5 -6.70 -30.57 16.50
C LEU A 5 -5.65 -29.83 15.65
N ASP A 6 -4.92 -30.56 14.82
CA ASP A 6 -3.93 -30.04 13.86
C ASP A 6 -4.57 -29.07 12.84
N THR A 7 -5.76 -29.40 12.32
CA THR A 7 -6.49 -28.51 11.40
C THR A 7 -6.99 -27.24 12.11
N MET A 8 -7.36 -27.34 13.38
CA MET A 8 -7.83 -26.18 14.16
C MET A 8 -6.69 -25.24 14.53
N GLU A 9 -5.52 -25.78 14.87
CA GLU A 9 -4.30 -25.03 15.11
C GLU A 9 -3.86 -24.28 13.84
N GLN A 10 -3.76 -24.96 12.70
CA GLN A 10 -3.43 -24.36 11.40
C GLN A 10 -4.42 -23.26 10.99
N THR A 11 -5.73 -23.48 11.25
CA THR A 11 -6.76 -22.48 10.96
C THR A 11 -6.60 -21.24 11.86
N LEU A 12 -6.30 -21.45 13.14
CA LEU A 12 -6.08 -20.37 14.09
C LEU A 12 -4.84 -19.56 13.73
N GLU A 13 -3.72 -20.21 13.42
CA GLU A 13 -2.49 -19.54 12.95
C GLU A 13 -2.75 -18.67 11.73
N ARG A 14 -3.49 -19.20 10.76
CA ARG A 14 -3.86 -18.46 9.54
C ARG A 14 -4.73 -17.24 9.85
N LEU A 15 -5.72 -17.37 10.74
CA LEU A 15 -6.58 -16.25 11.16
C LEU A 15 -5.80 -15.19 11.95
N LEU A 16 -4.85 -15.60 12.79
CA LEU A 16 -3.99 -14.68 13.53
C LEU A 16 -3.07 -13.91 12.58
N LEU A 17 -2.47 -14.58 11.59
CA LEU A 17 -1.66 -13.95 10.56
C LEU A 17 -2.46 -12.95 9.73
N GLU A 18 -3.66 -13.34 9.26
CA GLU A 18 -4.56 -12.43 8.54
C GLU A 18 -4.85 -11.19 9.40
N ARG A 19 -5.10 -11.37 10.70
CA ARG A 19 -5.36 -10.26 11.62
C ARG A 19 -4.15 -9.35 11.83
N GLU A 20 -2.95 -9.91 11.93
CA GLU A 20 -1.72 -9.14 12.06
C GLU A 20 -1.48 -8.25 10.84
N ILE A 21 -1.67 -8.82 9.64
CA ILE A 21 -1.56 -8.10 8.36
C ILE A 21 -2.61 -6.99 8.26
N GLU A 22 -3.85 -7.25 8.69
CA GLU A 22 -4.87 -6.21 8.78
C GLU A 22 -4.42 -5.04 9.65
N GLN A 23 -3.93 -5.33 10.86
CA GLN A 23 -3.47 -4.28 11.77
C GLN A 23 -2.29 -3.50 11.19
N PHE A 24 -1.36 -4.17 10.52
CA PHE A 24 -0.25 -3.52 9.83
C PHE A 24 -0.73 -2.53 8.77
N LEU A 25 -1.62 -2.96 7.88
CA LEU A 25 -2.15 -2.11 6.80
C LEU A 25 -3.02 -0.95 7.32
N TYR A 26 -3.75 -1.17 8.42
CA TYR A 26 -4.52 -0.09 9.07
C TYR A 26 -3.60 0.94 9.72
N ASN A 27 -2.53 0.50 10.38
CA ASN A 27 -1.53 1.39 10.96
C ASN A 27 -0.81 2.20 9.87
N GLU A 28 -0.42 1.55 8.76
CA GLU A 28 0.16 2.24 7.60
C GLU A 28 -0.76 3.36 7.08
N ALA A 29 -2.04 3.05 6.88
CA ALA A 29 -3.06 4.01 6.45
C ALA A 29 -3.22 5.18 7.44
N GLU A 30 -3.21 4.92 8.74
CA GLU A 30 -3.32 5.94 9.79
C GLU A 30 -2.10 6.88 9.78
N LEU A 31 -0.88 6.35 9.68
CA LEU A 31 0.33 7.17 9.58
C LEU A 31 0.28 8.12 8.37
N LEU A 32 -0.20 7.62 7.22
CA LEU A 32 -0.36 8.43 6.02
C LEU A 32 -1.45 9.51 6.18
N ASP A 33 -2.60 9.16 6.77
CA ASP A 33 -3.71 10.08 7.00
C ASP A 33 -3.36 11.19 8.00
N GLU A 34 -2.56 10.86 9.01
CA GLU A 34 -2.07 11.79 10.04
C GLU A 34 -0.83 12.59 9.61
N ARG A 35 -0.29 12.34 8.40
CA ARG A 35 0.95 12.94 7.88
C ARG A 35 2.20 12.60 8.70
N ARG A 36 2.20 11.44 9.35
CA ARG A 36 3.36 10.90 10.07
C ARG A 36 4.29 10.16 9.10
N PHE A 37 4.73 10.88 8.06
CA PHE A 37 5.46 10.32 6.93
C PHE A 37 6.84 9.76 7.31
N SER A 38 7.48 10.34 8.33
CA SER A 38 8.74 9.84 8.87
C SER A 38 8.58 8.47 9.51
N GLU A 39 7.51 8.25 10.26
CA GLU A 39 7.23 6.94 10.85
C GLU A 39 6.79 5.93 9.80
N TRP A 40 6.06 6.38 8.77
CA TRP A 40 5.69 5.52 7.64
C TRP A 40 6.92 5.01 6.89
N ILE A 41 7.90 5.85 6.56
CA ILE A 41 9.09 5.39 5.81
C ILE A 41 9.96 4.42 6.62
N ASP A 42 9.91 4.49 7.95
CA ASP A 42 10.61 3.56 8.84
C ASP A 42 9.99 2.16 8.83
N LEU A 43 8.71 2.01 8.46
CA LEU A 43 8.06 0.70 8.27
C LEU A 43 8.49 -0.01 6.99
N ILE A 44 9.03 0.74 6.02
CA ILE A 44 9.32 0.24 4.67
C ILE A 44 10.68 -0.45 4.66
N ALA A 45 10.75 -1.66 4.09
CA ALA A 45 12.01 -2.39 3.94
C ALA A 45 13.01 -1.67 3.03
N ASP A 46 14.31 -1.84 3.28
CA ASP A 46 15.36 -1.12 2.55
C ASP A 46 15.42 -1.47 1.05
N ASP A 47 14.99 -2.67 0.70
CA ASP A 47 14.88 -3.21 -0.66
C ASP A 47 13.48 -3.02 -1.29
N MET A 48 12.61 -2.23 -0.65
CA MET A 48 11.26 -1.97 -1.18
C MET A 48 11.30 -1.39 -2.60
N HIS A 49 10.43 -1.93 -3.44
CA HIS A 49 10.14 -1.42 -4.78
C HIS A 49 8.67 -0.96 -4.88
N TYR A 50 8.47 0.36 -4.91
CA TYR A 50 7.15 0.97 -5.02
C TYR A 50 6.78 1.23 -6.49
N HIS A 51 5.95 0.35 -7.04
CA HIS A 51 5.56 0.38 -8.44
C HIS A 51 4.07 0.62 -8.63
N MET A 52 3.73 1.64 -9.43
CA MET A 52 2.36 1.97 -9.83
C MET A 52 2.30 2.21 -11.35
N PRO A 53 1.83 1.24 -12.15
CA PRO A 53 1.79 1.38 -13.60
C PRO A 53 0.70 2.36 -14.06
N ILE A 54 0.89 2.91 -15.26
CA ILE A 54 -0.16 3.66 -15.96
C ILE A 54 -1.18 2.67 -16.53
N ARG A 55 -2.45 2.82 -16.13
CA ARG A 55 -3.55 2.02 -16.68
C ARG A 55 -4.22 2.72 -17.87
N ARG A 56 -4.44 1.98 -18.97
CA ARG A 56 -5.05 2.45 -20.22
C ARG A 56 -6.30 1.64 -20.56
N ASN A 57 -7.28 2.31 -21.17
CA ASN A 57 -8.44 1.62 -21.72
C ASN A 57 -8.04 0.89 -23.01
N VAL A 58 -8.12 -0.43 -22.97
CA VAL A 58 -7.78 -1.32 -24.09
C VAL A 58 -9.02 -2.00 -24.64
N LYS A 59 -8.97 -2.43 -25.89
CA LYS A 59 -10.05 -3.22 -26.49
C LYS A 59 -10.12 -4.60 -25.85
N PHE A 60 -11.31 -5.22 -25.92
CA PHE A 60 -11.50 -6.61 -25.52
C PHE A 60 -10.49 -7.52 -26.24
N GLY A 61 -9.77 -8.35 -25.48
CA GLY A 61 -8.68 -9.21 -26.00
C GLY A 61 -7.28 -8.60 -25.92
N GLU A 62 -7.14 -7.30 -25.64
CA GLU A 62 -5.84 -6.62 -25.46
C GLU A 62 -5.51 -6.35 -23.98
N HIS A 63 -6.10 -7.10 -23.04
CA HIS A 63 -5.91 -6.90 -21.60
C HIS A 63 -4.44 -6.89 -21.14
N HIS A 64 -3.56 -7.60 -21.85
CA HIS A 64 -2.12 -7.57 -21.57
C HIS A 64 -1.47 -6.19 -21.75
N ARG A 65 -2.11 -5.26 -22.47
CA ARG A 65 -1.64 -3.88 -22.71
C ARG A 65 -2.29 -2.87 -21.77
N GLU A 66 -3.13 -3.33 -20.84
CA GLU A 66 -3.90 -2.46 -19.95
C GLU A 66 -2.99 -1.68 -19.00
N ASN A 67 -1.90 -2.28 -18.51
CA ASN A 67 -0.93 -1.63 -17.64
C ASN A 67 0.39 -1.39 -18.39
N SER A 68 1.09 -0.29 -18.08
CA SER A 68 2.45 -0.06 -18.56
C SER A 68 3.40 -1.15 -18.06
N ASP A 69 4.35 -1.52 -18.92
CA ASP A 69 5.45 -2.41 -18.59
C ASP A 69 6.50 -1.67 -17.76
N SER A 70 6.94 -2.25 -16.64
CA SER A 70 7.94 -1.65 -15.75
C SER A 70 9.29 -1.47 -16.44
N ASP A 71 9.64 -2.34 -17.39
CA ASP A 71 10.99 -2.38 -17.95
C ASP A 71 11.12 -1.49 -19.20
N SER A 72 10.00 -1.17 -19.85
CA SER A 72 9.99 -0.56 -21.18
C SER A 72 9.10 0.67 -21.30
N GLU A 73 8.26 0.96 -20.31
CA GLU A 73 7.32 2.07 -20.34
C GLU A 73 7.34 2.90 -19.05
N ILE A 74 6.86 4.15 -19.13
CA ILE A 74 6.78 5.05 -17.98
C ILE A 74 5.62 4.61 -17.06
N SER A 75 5.91 4.50 -15.77
CA SER A 75 4.94 4.28 -14.69
C SER A 75 4.66 5.58 -13.91
N TRP A 76 3.55 5.64 -13.15
CA TRP A 76 3.27 6.76 -12.26
C TRP A 76 4.27 6.83 -11.11
N PHE A 77 4.61 5.66 -10.58
CA PHE A 77 5.68 5.48 -9.61
C PHE A 77 6.46 4.21 -9.96
N ASP A 78 7.77 4.32 -9.82
CA ASP A 78 8.72 3.23 -9.99
C ASP A 78 9.96 3.59 -9.17
N GLU A 79 9.87 3.40 -7.85
CA GLU A 79 10.79 4.03 -6.90
C GLU A 79 11.25 3.06 -5.81
N GLY A 80 12.50 3.20 -5.39
CA GLY A 80 13.03 2.55 -4.18
C GLY A 80 12.86 3.40 -2.92
N LYS A 81 13.17 2.82 -1.75
CA LYS A 81 13.07 3.50 -0.45
C LYS A 81 13.84 4.83 -0.39
N GLU A 82 15.02 4.92 -0.99
CA GLU A 82 15.84 6.14 -0.96
C GLU A 82 15.11 7.35 -1.60
N THR A 83 14.48 7.12 -2.75
CA THR A 83 13.71 8.14 -3.48
C THR A 83 12.49 8.57 -2.67
N LEU A 84 11.73 7.61 -2.12
CA LEU A 84 10.59 7.88 -1.26
C LEU A 84 10.98 8.66 0.00
N ALA A 85 12.10 8.30 0.64
CA ALA A 85 12.63 9.03 1.79
C ALA A 85 13.00 10.47 1.42
N GLY A 86 13.51 10.71 0.20
CA GLY A 86 13.73 12.05 -0.35
C GLY A 86 12.44 12.87 -0.44
N ARG A 87 11.36 12.26 -0.93
CA ARG A 87 10.03 12.90 -1.00
C ARG A 87 9.49 13.22 0.40
N VAL A 88 9.60 12.30 1.35
CA VAL A 88 9.22 12.50 2.75
C VAL A 88 9.97 13.69 3.35
N ARG A 89 11.30 13.77 3.14
CA ARG A 89 12.12 14.92 3.58
C ARG A 89 11.61 16.21 2.97
N GLN A 90 11.31 16.21 1.66
CA GLN A 90 10.79 17.39 0.97
C GLN A 90 9.43 17.82 1.54
N ILE A 91 8.50 16.89 1.76
CA ILE A 91 7.17 17.16 2.37
C ILE A 91 7.35 17.82 3.73
N ASN A 92 8.24 17.28 4.57
CA ASN A 92 8.50 17.80 5.91
C ASN A 92 9.16 19.19 5.95
N THR A 93 9.71 19.71 4.84
CA THR A 93 10.25 21.07 4.80
C THR A 93 9.16 22.16 4.90
N GLY A 94 7.89 21.82 4.68
CA GLY A 94 6.77 22.75 4.78
C GLY A 94 6.66 23.76 3.63
N ILE A 95 7.57 23.73 2.64
CA ILE A 95 7.51 24.59 1.44
C ILE A 95 6.60 23.93 0.40
N HIS A 96 5.33 23.71 0.75
CA HIS A 96 4.32 23.14 -0.13
C HIS A 96 3.13 24.07 -0.27
N TRP A 97 3.30 25.12 -1.06
CA TRP A 97 2.25 26.11 -1.36
C TRP A 97 0.94 25.48 -1.88
N CYS A 98 1.01 24.28 -2.49
CA CYS A 98 -0.16 23.53 -2.96
C CYS A 98 -1.00 22.89 -1.83
N GLU A 99 -0.47 22.76 -0.61
CA GLU A 99 -1.15 22.17 0.54
C GLU A 99 -1.54 23.19 1.61
N GLU A 100 -1.67 24.47 1.26
CA GLU A 100 -2.11 25.51 2.20
C GLU A 100 -3.48 26.09 1.78
N PRO A 101 -4.59 25.73 2.45
CA PRO A 101 -4.72 24.88 3.65
C PRO A 101 -4.64 23.36 3.38
N PHE A 102 -4.19 22.60 4.39
CA PHE A 102 -3.92 21.17 4.24
C PHE A 102 -5.16 20.38 3.83
N SER A 103 -5.04 19.66 2.71
CA SER A 103 -6.05 18.71 2.26
C SER A 103 -6.16 17.55 3.24
N ARG A 104 -7.38 17.14 3.56
CA ARG A 104 -7.62 15.97 4.43
C ARG A 104 -7.62 14.71 3.55
N VAL A 105 -6.81 13.74 3.92
CA VAL A 105 -6.75 12.42 3.27
C VAL A 105 -7.33 11.39 4.22
N ARG A 106 -8.07 10.42 3.67
CA ARG A 106 -8.51 9.22 4.37
C ARG A 106 -8.30 7.98 3.50
N HIS A 107 -7.68 6.95 4.06
CA HIS A 107 -7.53 5.65 3.41
C HIS A 107 -8.55 4.66 3.99
N LEU A 108 -9.35 4.04 3.10
CA LEU A 108 -10.21 2.92 3.45
C LEU A 108 -9.61 1.68 2.81
N VAL A 109 -8.96 0.83 3.61
CA VAL A 109 -8.38 -0.44 3.18
C VAL A 109 -9.36 -1.58 3.50
N SER A 110 -9.59 -2.47 2.52
CA SER A 110 -10.53 -3.59 2.62
C SER A 110 -10.10 -4.76 1.74
N ASN A 111 -10.81 -5.88 1.83
CA ASN A 111 -10.61 -7.07 1.01
C ASN A 111 -9.16 -7.57 1.07
N ILE A 112 -8.62 -7.62 2.28
CA ILE A 112 -7.26 -8.09 2.56
C ILE A 112 -7.26 -9.61 2.37
N GLN A 113 -6.32 -10.08 1.55
CA GLN A 113 -6.20 -11.47 1.13
C GLN A 113 -4.73 -11.89 1.21
N VAL A 114 -4.46 -12.93 1.99
CA VAL A 114 -3.15 -13.60 2.00
C VAL A 114 -3.09 -14.60 0.85
N ASP A 115 -2.18 -14.37 -0.07
CA ASP A 115 -2.01 -15.16 -1.31
C ASP A 115 -1.02 -16.31 -1.10
N SER A 116 0.12 -16.04 -0.45
CA SER A 116 1.14 -17.04 -0.12
C SER A 116 1.98 -16.58 1.07
N VAL A 117 2.55 -17.54 1.79
CA VAL A 117 3.51 -17.33 2.88
C VAL A 117 4.77 -18.09 2.51
N ASP A 118 5.93 -17.42 2.50
CA ASP A 118 7.23 -18.02 2.23
C ASP A 118 8.22 -17.56 3.30
N GLY A 119 8.48 -18.41 4.29
CA GLY A 119 9.29 -18.05 5.45
C GLY A 119 8.68 -16.88 6.24
N ASP A 120 9.38 -15.75 6.24
CA ASP A 120 9.00 -14.49 6.88
C ASP A 120 8.31 -13.50 5.92
N GLU A 121 8.20 -13.83 4.63
CA GLU A 121 7.50 -13.00 3.65
C GLU A 121 6.07 -13.46 3.42
N VAL A 122 5.16 -12.49 3.32
CA VAL A 122 3.76 -12.74 3.01
C VAL A 122 3.32 -11.92 1.81
N ARG A 123 2.79 -12.61 0.79
CA ARG A 123 2.17 -11.94 -0.35
C ARG A 123 0.73 -11.58 0.00
N VAL A 124 0.45 -10.28 0.03
CA VAL A 124 -0.86 -9.76 0.39
C VAL A 124 -1.46 -8.97 -0.77
N ARG A 125 -2.76 -9.14 -0.98
CA ARG A 125 -3.56 -8.29 -1.86
C ARG A 125 -4.60 -7.56 -1.03
N SER A 126 -4.79 -6.27 -1.29
CA SER A 126 -5.85 -5.48 -0.70
C SER A 126 -6.57 -4.66 -1.77
N ARG A 127 -7.67 -4.04 -1.38
CA ARG A 127 -8.36 -2.99 -2.14
C ARG A 127 -8.42 -1.76 -1.26
N PHE A 128 -8.25 -0.58 -1.86
CA PHE A 128 -8.34 0.65 -1.10
C PHE A 128 -9.09 1.74 -1.85
N TYR A 129 -9.72 2.62 -1.08
CA TYR A 129 -10.19 3.92 -1.53
C TYR A 129 -9.42 5.01 -0.80
N ARG A 130 -8.92 5.98 -1.56
CA ARG A 130 -8.34 7.22 -1.01
C ARG A 130 -9.33 8.36 -1.20
N ILE A 131 -9.82 8.90 -0.11
CA ILE A 131 -10.68 10.09 -0.10
C ILE A 131 -9.77 11.30 0.12
N HIS A 132 -9.86 12.28 -0.77
CA HIS A 132 -9.10 13.52 -0.67
C HIS A 132 -10.07 14.71 -0.65
N GLN A 133 -10.12 15.42 0.47
CA GLN A 133 -10.91 16.63 0.63
C GLN A 133 -9.98 17.83 0.64
N GLN A 134 -10.00 18.59 -0.45
CA GLN A 134 -9.28 19.85 -0.52
C GLN A 134 -9.91 20.82 0.48
N ALA A 135 -9.09 21.38 1.36
CA ALA A 135 -9.56 22.43 2.24
C ALA A 135 -9.85 23.68 1.39
N ARG A 136 -11.12 24.08 1.35
CA ARG A 136 -11.55 25.32 0.68
C ARG A 136 -11.39 26.47 1.66
N ARG A 137 -10.84 27.59 1.18
CA ARG A 137 -10.82 28.86 1.92
C ARG A 137 -12.23 29.41 2.08
#